data_AF-A0A6P0IMI9-F1
#
_entry.id   AF-A0A6P0IMI9-F1
#
_cell.length_a   1.000
_cell.length_b   1.000
_cell.length_c   1.000
_cell.angle_alpha   90.00
_cell.angle_beta   90.00
_cell.angle_gamma   90.00
#
_symmetry.space_group_name_H-M   'P 1'
#
loop_
_entity.id
_entity.type
_entity.pdbx_description
1 polymer ?
#
loop_
_entity_poly.entity_id
_entity_poly.type
_entity_poly.pdbx_seq_one_letter_code
_entity_poly.pdbx_strand_id
1 'polypeptide(L)'
;DFRNQKCKPGVQIHYLENWLNAYRNYGQAWWVPLAKPLSSEGIDKMQNWLWNLHERQVRYSCWKSIGAWLKVNRYLVPSDSQNIQRIFCSELVTQALQIAGSIDGSVLACQQTPKEAVTFGCFEAPVLLEI
;
A
#
# COMPACT_ATOMS: atom_id res chain seq x y z
N ASP A 1 8.65 15.00 1.52
CA ASP A 1 9.67 15.98 1.12
C ASP A 1 11.01 15.26 1.00
N PHE A 2 11.49 15.05 -0.23
CA PHE A 2 12.77 14.37 -0.51
C PHE A 2 13.97 15.33 -0.36
N ARG A 3 13.74 16.59 0.03
CA ARG A 3 14.76 17.63 0.21
C ARG A 3 15.40 17.55 1.61
N ASN A 4 16.19 16.50 1.86
CA ASN A 4 17.17 16.41 2.96
C ASN A 4 16.68 16.66 4.41
N GLN A 5 15.37 16.73 4.68
CA GLN A 5 14.84 16.59 6.04
C GLN A 5 14.77 15.10 6.35
N LYS A 6 15.35 14.67 7.48
CA LYS A 6 15.37 13.28 7.95
C LYS A 6 14.03 12.61 7.63
N CYS A 7 14.05 11.66 6.69
CA CYS A 7 12.85 10.98 6.24
C CYS A 7 12.22 10.31 7.47
N LYS A 8 11.06 10.79 7.93
CA LYS A 8 10.41 10.24 9.13
C LYS A 8 10.07 8.77 8.84
N PRO A 9 10.52 7.81 9.66
CA PRO A 9 10.33 6.40 9.35
C PRO A 9 8.85 6.02 9.48
N GLY A 10 8.24 5.45 8.43
CA GLY A 10 6.89 4.92 8.46
C GLY A 10 6.06 5.21 7.21
N VAL A 11 4.75 5.02 7.32
CA VAL A 11 3.77 5.37 6.28
C VAL A 11 3.77 6.89 6.05
N GLN A 12 3.90 7.30 4.80
CA GLN A 12 3.98 8.69 4.40
C GLN A 12 3.06 9.00 3.22
N ILE A 13 2.47 10.19 3.25
CA ILE A 13 1.72 10.76 2.13
C ILE A 13 2.59 11.81 1.46
N HIS A 14 2.77 11.69 0.15
CA HIS A 14 3.59 12.60 -0.66
C HIS A 14 2.81 13.02 -1.90
N TYR A 15 3.17 14.18 -2.45
CA TYR A 15 2.78 14.52 -3.82
C TYR A 15 3.34 13.48 -4.79
N LEU A 16 2.46 12.97 -5.66
CA LEU A 16 2.81 11.94 -6.65
C LEU A 16 3.98 12.39 -7.54
N GLU A 17 3.96 13.64 -8.02
CA GLU A 17 5.03 14.21 -8.86
C GLU A 17 6.42 14.10 -8.23
N ASN A 18 6.53 14.33 -6.92
CA ASN A 18 7.80 14.27 -6.22
C ASN A 18 8.32 12.84 -6.14
N TRP A 19 7.41 11.88 -5.98
CA TRP A 19 7.73 10.46 -5.97
C TRP A 19 8.15 9.99 -7.36
N LEU A 20 7.41 10.33 -8.40
CA LEU A 20 7.73 9.98 -9.79
C LEU A 20 9.06 10.57 -10.24
N ASN A 21 9.31 11.86 -9.96
CA ASN A 21 10.57 12.52 -10.29
C ASN A 21 11.78 11.86 -9.61
N ALA A 22 11.63 11.37 -8.37
CA ALA A 22 12.71 10.68 -7.67
C ALA A 22 13.08 9.33 -8.33
N TYR A 23 12.11 8.67 -8.97
CA TYR A 23 12.29 7.37 -9.62
C TYR A 23 12.60 7.44 -11.13
N ARG A 24 12.51 8.63 -11.75
CA ARG A 24 12.71 8.85 -13.19
C ARG A 24 13.96 8.16 -13.77
N ASN A 25 15.07 8.15 -13.03
CA ASN A 25 16.34 7.56 -13.50
C ASN A 25 16.55 6.09 -13.06
N TYR A 26 15.63 5.51 -12.31
CA TYR A 26 15.81 4.21 -11.65
C TYR A 26 14.84 3.13 -12.12
N GLY A 27 13.84 3.47 -12.92
CA GLY A 27 12.88 2.50 -13.44
C GLY A 27 11.66 3.13 -14.09
N GLN A 28 10.60 2.34 -14.15
CA GLN A 28 9.32 2.72 -14.73
C GLN A 28 8.25 2.72 -13.65
N ALA A 29 7.25 3.60 -13.78
CA ALA A 29 6.10 3.66 -12.90
C ALA A 29 4.83 3.30 -13.67
N TRP A 30 3.98 2.49 -13.06
CA TRP A 30 2.75 1.99 -13.66
C TRP A 30 1.59 2.41 -12.75
N TRP A 31 0.57 3.03 -13.34
CA TRP A 31 -0.71 3.33 -12.68
C TRP A 31 -1.70 2.20 -12.95
N VAL A 32 -2.39 1.74 -11.91
CA VAL A 32 -3.39 0.67 -12.03
C VAL A 32 -4.75 1.24 -11.60
N PRO A 33 -5.57 1.72 -12.56
CA PRO A 33 -6.84 2.36 -12.22
C PRO A 33 -7.89 1.34 -11.74
N LEU A 34 -8.83 1.81 -10.92
CA LEU A 34 -9.98 1.02 -10.52
C LEU A 34 -11.01 0.94 -11.67
N ALA A 35 -11.54 -0.24 -11.91
CA ALA A 35 -12.59 -0.48 -12.91
C ALA A 35 -13.94 0.12 -12.54
N LYS A 36 -14.15 0.41 -11.25
CA LYS A 36 -15.33 1.09 -10.74
C LYS A 36 -14.91 2.18 -9.76
N PRO A 37 -15.53 3.36 -9.82
CA PRO A 37 -15.27 4.41 -8.84
C PRO A 37 -15.67 3.93 -7.44
N LEU A 38 -14.90 4.37 -6.44
CA LEU A 38 -15.23 4.15 -5.04
C LEU A 38 -16.46 4.97 -4.65
N SER A 39 -17.23 4.48 -3.67
CA SER A 39 -18.28 5.30 -3.05
C SER A 39 -17.65 6.45 -2.26
N SER A 40 -18.37 7.57 -2.11
CA SER A 40 -17.92 8.69 -1.28
C SER A 40 -17.59 8.25 0.15
N GLU A 41 -18.48 7.46 0.75
CA GLU A 41 -18.27 6.90 2.09
C GLU A 41 -17.02 6.00 2.16
N GLY A 42 -16.76 5.20 1.12
CA GLY A 42 -15.57 4.36 1.05
C GLY A 42 -14.28 5.17 0.93
N ILE A 43 -14.30 6.25 0.14
CA ILE A 43 -13.20 7.20 0.02
C ILE A 43 -12.91 7.84 1.38
N ASP A 44 -13.93 8.35 2.07
CA ASP A 44 -13.78 9.03 3.35
C ASP A 44 -13.19 8.09 4.41
N LYS A 45 -13.69 6.87 4.51
CA LYS A 45 -13.16 5.84 5.43
C LYS A 45 -11.71 5.51 5.12
N MET A 46 -11.38 5.27 3.85
CA MET A 46 -10.03 4.94 3.42
C MET A 46 -9.06 6.08 3.69
N GLN A 47 -9.43 7.32 3.36
CA GLN A 47 -8.60 8.50 3.58
C GLN A 47 -8.35 8.74 5.07
N ASN A 48 -9.40 8.69 5.90
CA ASN A 48 -9.26 8.84 7.35
C ASN A 48 -8.31 7.79 7.95
N TRP A 49 -8.40 6.54 7.48
CA TRP A 49 -7.49 5.48 7.90
C TRP A 49 -6.04 5.74 7.46
N LEU A 50 -5.81 6.13 6.19
CA LEU A 50 -4.47 6.45 5.68
C LEU A 50 -3.82 7.63 6.42
N TRP A 51 -4.59 8.69 6.70
CA TRP A 51 -4.11 9.83 7.48
C TRP A 51 -3.79 9.42 8.92
N ASN A 52 -4.62 8.59 9.57
CA ASN A 52 -4.32 8.08 10.90
C ASN A 52 -3.00 7.28 10.95
N LEU A 53 -2.75 6.42 9.95
CA LEU A 53 -1.48 5.69 9.85
C LEU A 53 -0.29 6.61 9.66
N HIS A 54 -0.45 7.65 8.83
CA HIS A 54 0.55 8.67 8.59
C HIS A 54 0.88 9.45 9.89
N GLU A 55 -0.13 9.93 10.60
CA GLU A 55 0.05 10.69 11.84
C GLU A 55 0.73 9.86 12.94
N ARG A 56 0.33 8.59 13.07
CA ARG A 56 0.93 7.65 14.02
C ARG A 56 2.33 7.19 13.62
N GLN A 57 2.78 7.52 12.39
CA GLN A 57 4.06 7.08 11.83
C GLN A 57 4.22 5.56 11.94
N VAL A 58 3.18 4.81 11.55
CA VAL A 58 3.21 3.34 11.57
C VAL A 58 4.41 2.87 10.75
N ARG A 59 5.29 2.09 11.38
CA ARG A 59 6.61 1.80 10.79
C ARG A 59 6.48 0.86 9.60
N TYR A 60 7.40 0.98 8.64
CA TYR A 60 7.47 0.02 7.55
C TYR A 60 7.98 -1.33 8.07
N SER A 61 7.34 -2.42 7.67
CA SER A 61 7.77 -3.77 8.04
C SER A 61 8.85 -4.28 7.08
N CYS A 62 10.12 -3.93 7.31
CA CYS A 62 11.24 -4.42 6.50
C CYS A 62 11.39 -5.95 6.54
N TRP A 63 10.93 -6.61 7.61
CA TRP A 63 11.07 -8.08 7.75
C TRP A 63 10.11 -8.82 6.82
N LYS A 64 8.98 -8.19 6.47
CA LYS A 64 8.07 -8.68 5.43
C LYS A 64 8.65 -8.50 4.02
N SER A 65 9.59 -7.57 3.80
CA SER A 65 10.30 -7.44 2.50
C SER A 65 11.18 -8.66 2.19
N ILE A 66 11.88 -9.19 3.21
CA ILE A 66 12.74 -10.37 3.08
C ILE A 66 11.90 -11.65 3.12
N GLY A 67 10.85 -11.69 3.96
CA GLY A 67 9.90 -12.81 4.03
C GLY A 67 9.01 -12.96 2.78
N ALA A 68 8.70 -11.88 2.05
CA ALA A 68 8.03 -11.97 0.76
C ALA A 68 8.92 -12.59 -0.33
N TRP A 69 10.25 -12.46 -0.20
CA TRP A 69 11.24 -13.12 -1.05
C TRP A 69 11.39 -14.61 -0.70
N LEU A 70 11.23 -14.98 0.58
CA LEU A 70 11.23 -16.37 1.07
C LEU A 70 9.79 -16.86 1.33
N LYS A 71 9.13 -17.40 0.30
CA LYS A 71 7.77 -18.03 0.33
C LYS A 71 7.50 -18.99 1.51
N VAL A 72 8.52 -19.43 2.24
CA VAL A 72 8.48 -20.54 3.20
C VAL A 72 7.92 -20.17 4.59
N ASN A 73 7.89 -18.89 4.99
CA ASN A 73 7.48 -18.50 6.35
C ASN A 73 6.15 -17.70 6.46
N ARG A 74 5.30 -17.75 5.43
CA ARG A 74 4.02 -16.99 5.36
C ARG A 74 2.98 -17.36 6.43
N TYR A 75 3.10 -18.52 7.09
CA TYR A 75 2.07 -19.08 7.98
C TYR A 75 2.26 -18.79 9.47
N LEU A 76 3.36 -18.14 9.90
CA LEU A 76 3.71 -18.00 11.32
C LEU A 76 3.57 -16.58 11.88
N VAL A 77 2.95 -15.64 11.14
CA VAL A 77 2.77 -14.27 11.63
C VAL A 77 1.29 -14.00 11.89
N PRO A 78 0.83 -14.09 13.14
CA PRO A 78 -0.50 -13.62 13.54
C PRO A 78 -0.58 -12.12 13.25
N SER A 79 -1.57 -11.71 12.46
CA SER A 79 -1.83 -10.30 12.17
C SER A 79 -2.97 -9.83 13.04
N ASP A 80 -2.63 -9.19 14.15
CA ASP A 80 -3.62 -8.57 15.03
C ASP A 80 -4.00 -7.20 14.44
N SER A 81 -5.18 -7.13 13.82
CA SER A 81 -5.67 -5.95 13.10
C SER A 81 -5.87 -4.73 14.01
N GLN A 82 -5.96 -4.94 15.32
CA GLN A 82 -6.20 -3.88 16.29
C GLN A 82 -4.93 -3.14 16.74
N ASN A 83 -3.73 -3.64 16.43
CA ASN A 83 -2.48 -3.01 16.86
C ASN A 83 -1.38 -3.05 15.78
N ILE A 84 -1.68 -2.43 14.63
CA ILE A 84 -0.75 -2.31 13.51
C ILE A 84 0.43 -1.40 13.92
N GLN A 85 1.50 -2.00 14.44
CA GLN A 85 2.75 -1.30 14.72
C GLN A 85 3.66 -1.22 13.50
N ARG A 86 3.49 -2.15 12.55
CA ARG A 86 4.25 -2.21 11.30
C ARG A 86 3.39 -2.68 10.14
N ILE A 87 3.57 -2.10 8.95
CA ILE A 87 2.81 -2.45 7.74
C ILE A 87 3.72 -2.56 6.51
N PHE A 88 3.41 -3.50 5.61
CA PHE A 88 4.12 -3.68 4.34
C PHE A 88 3.36 -3.01 3.17
N CYS A 89 4.01 -2.75 2.04
CA CYS A 89 3.41 -1.96 0.95
C CYS A 89 2.14 -2.60 0.36
N SER A 90 2.16 -3.89 0.04
CA SER A 90 0.99 -4.60 -0.50
C SER A 90 -0.11 -4.82 0.54
N GLU A 91 0.26 -4.94 1.82
CA GLU A 91 -0.70 -5.02 2.93
C GLU A 91 -1.43 -3.69 3.11
N LEU A 92 -0.72 -2.55 3.04
CA LEU A 92 -1.30 -1.22 3.07
C LEU A 92 -2.34 -1.04 1.95
N VAL A 93 -1.95 -1.39 0.71
CA VAL A 93 -2.85 -1.29 -0.45
C VAL A 93 -4.06 -2.20 -0.29
N THR A 94 -3.87 -3.44 0.14
CA THR A 94 -4.98 -4.39 0.32
C THR A 94 -5.95 -3.91 1.40
N GLN A 95 -5.47 -3.47 2.57
CA GLN A 95 -6.35 -2.94 3.62
C GLN A 95 -7.07 -1.67 3.17
N ALA A 96 -6.40 -0.77 2.43
CA ALA A 96 -7.04 0.42 1.89
C ALA A 96 -8.22 0.06 0.96
N LEU A 97 -8.04 -0.92 0.07
CA LEU A 97 -9.11 -1.40 -0.82
C LEU A 97 -10.25 -2.09 -0.05
N GLN A 98 -9.95 -2.83 1.03
CA GLN A 98 -10.97 -3.44 1.90
C GLN A 98 -11.80 -2.38 2.61
N ILE A 99 -11.15 -1.37 3.18
CA ILE A 99 -11.81 -0.26 3.87
C ILE A 99 -12.67 0.56 2.90
N ALA A 100 -12.19 0.74 1.67
CA ALA A 100 -12.95 1.38 0.59
C ALA A 100 -14.09 0.53 0.03
N GLY A 101 -14.17 -0.76 0.41
CA GLY A 101 -15.19 -1.71 -0.06
C GLY A 101 -14.98 -2.24 -1.47
N SER A 102 -13.76 -2.11 -2.04
CA SER A 102 -13.44 -2.59 -3.39
C SER A 102 -13.11 -4.07 -3.46
N ILE A 103 -12.65 -4.65 -2.36
CA ILE A 103 -12.30 -6.07 -2.25
C ILE A 103 -12.86 -6.66 -0.96
N ASP A 104 -13.01 -7.97 -0.94
CA ASP A 104 -13.59 -8.72 0.16
C ASP A 104 -12.73 -8.64 1.44
N GLY A 105 -13.37 -8.43 2.59
CA GLY A 105 -12.72 -8.37 3.91
C GLY A 105 -12.09 -9.70 4.37
N SER A 106 -12.44 -10.83 3.75
CA SER A 106 -11.85 -12.14 4.00
C SER A 106 -10.44 -12.31 3.40
N VAL A 107 -10.02 -11.41 2.51
CA VAL A 107 -8.66 -11.42 1.95
C VAL A 107 -7.66 -11.09 3.07
N LEU A 108 -6.69 -11.98 3.29
CA LEU A 108 -5.64 -11.77 4.28
C LEU A 108 -4.59 -10.78 3.77
N ALA A 109 -4.77 -9.51 4.07
CA ALA A 109 -3.90 -8.42 3.62
C ALA A 109 -2.43 -8.59 4.00
N CYS A 110 -2.15 -9.14 5.19
CA CYS A 110 -0.79 -9.37 5.68
C CYS A 110 0.00 -10.43 4.89
N GLN A 111 -0.69 -11.22 4.05
CA GLN A 111 -0.10 -12.27 3.22
C GLN A 111 0.05 -11.87 1.75
N GLN A 112 -0.49 -10.71 1.35
CA GLN A 112 -0.44 -10.27 -0.04
C GLN A 112 0.95 -9.77 -0.40
N THR A 113 1.44 -10.17 -1.57
CA THR A 113 2.61 -9.59 -2.22
C THR A 113 2.21 -8.47 -3.19
N PRO A 114 3.17 -7.63 -3.63
CA PRO A 114 2.89 -6.64 -4.66
C PRO A 114 2.33 -7.26 -5.94
N LYS A 115 2.85 -8.44 -6.35
CA LYS A 115 2.38 -9.15 -7.55
C LYS A 115 0.92 -9.60 -7.42
N GLU A 116 0.52 -10.10 -6.26
CA GLU A 116 -0.87 -10.51 -6.01
C GLU A 116 -1.79 -9.27 -5.92
N ALA A 117 -1.36 -8.23 -5.20
CA ALA A 117 -2.15 -7.03 -4.97
C ALA A 117 -2.50 -6.28 -6.27
N VAL A 118 -1.59 -6.19 -7.24
CA VAL A 118 -1.88 -5.52 -8.53
C VAL A 118 -2.78 -6.34 -9.47
N THR A 119 -3.15 -7.55 -9.08
CA THR A 119 -3.99 -8.45 -9.90
C THR A 119 -5.40 -8.61 -9.34
N PHE A 120 -5.80 -7.82 -8.33
CA PHE A 120 -7.18 -7.83 -7.87
C PHE A 120 -8.15 -7.45 -8.99
N GLY A 121 -9.27 -8.16 -9.08
CA GLY A 121 -10.28 -7.95 -10.13
C GLY A 121 -11.02 -6.61 -10.07
N CYS A 122 -10.72 -5.76 -9.08
CA CYS A 122 -11.22 -4.39 -9.02
C CYS A 122 -10.46 -3.42 -9.92
N PHE A 123 -9.34 -3.84 -10.51
CA PHE A 123 -8.47 -3.02 -11.34
C PHE A 123 -8.73 -3.21 -12.84
N GLU A 124 -8.43 -2.15 -13.61
CA GLU A 124 -8.31 -2.21 -15.06
C GLU A 124 -6.86 -2.55 -15.48
N ALA A 125 -6.63 -2.54 -16.79
CA ALA A 125 -5.30 -2.71 -17.34
C ALA A 125 -4.34 -1.61 -16.82
N PRO A 126 -3.13 -1.98 -16.39
CA PRO A 126 -2.12 -1.02 -15.98
C PRO A 126 -1.73 -0.06 -17.12
N VAL A 127 -1.50 1.20 -16.77
CA VAL A 127 -1.07 2.28 -17.66
C VAL A 127 0.35 2.69 -17.28
N LEU A 128 1.28 2.68 -18.24
CA LEU A 128 2.62 3.20 -18.03
C LEU A 128 2.56 4.73 -17.84
N LEU A 129 3.13 5.22 -16.74
CA LEU A 129 3.29 6.66 -16.53
C LEU A 129 4.57 7.11 -17.21
N GLU A 130 4.45 8.05 -18.15
CA GLU A 130 5.60 8.75 -18.72
C GLU A 130 6.12 9.72 -17.66
N ILE A 131 7.27 9.37 -17.08
CA ILE A 131 7.89 10.11 -15.97
C ILE A 131 9.18 10.78 -16.39
#